data_AF-A0A8F0JX58-F1
#
_entry.id   AF-A0A8F0JX58-F1
#
_cell.length_a   1.000
_cell.length_b   1.000
_cell.length_c   1.000
_cell.angle_alpha   90.00
_cell.angle_beta   90.00
_cell.angle_gamma   90.00
#
_symmetry.space_group_name_H-M   'P 1'
#
loop_
_entity.id
_entity.type
_entity.pdbx_description
1 polymer ?
#
loop_
_entity_poly.entity_id
_entity_poly.type
_entity_poly.pdbx_seq_one_letter_code
_entity_poly.pdbx_strand_id
1 'polypeptide(L)'
;MKNLKQATFLNDKELIDSVERVHIKKNLSKIFVGDTVKIGVFIKEGNKERIQYYQGIILGKNNSGINLTISVRKVFQGIGVERNFLIHSPKFESIEVIKSSRVRRSKLYYLRSIVGKGSRLKQRFRTK
;
A
#
# COMPACT_ATOMS: atom_id res chain seq x y z
N MET A 1 -17.63 48.60 -15.86
CA MET A 1 -17.32 47.59 -16.89
C MET A 1 -17.01 46.28 -16.17
N LYS A 2 -17.95 45.31 -16.18
CA LYS A 2 -17.76 44.01 -15.54
C LYS A 2 -16.82 43.21 -16.43
N ASN A 3 -15.57 43.00 -16.01
CA ASN A 3 -14.71 41.99 -16.61
C ASN A 3 -15.34 40.64 -16.31
N LEU A 4 -16.08 40.10 -17.28
CA LEU A 4 -16.49 38.71 -17.28
C LEU A 4 -15.20 37.89 -17.21
N LYS A 5 -15.00 37.24 -16.07
CA LYS A 5 -13.99 36.22 -15.87
C LYS A 5 -14.09 35.26 -17.05
N GLN A 6 -13.04 35.21 -17.88
CA GLN A 6 -12.84 34.09 -18.79
C GLN A 6 -13.00 32.85 -17.94
N ALA A 7 -13.96 32.00 -18.27
CA ALA A 7 -14.06 30.67 -17.70
C ALA A 7 -12.74 29.98 -18.06
N THR A 8 -11.81 29.94 -17.11
CA THR A 8 -10.57 29.19 -17.26
C THR A 8 -10.99 27.74 -17.33
N PHE A 9 -11.04 27.20 -18.54
CA PHE A 9 -11.20 25.77 -18.74
C PHE A 9 -10.10 25.08 -17.93
N LEU A 10 -10.51 24.31 -16.92
CA LEU A 10 -9.58 23.53 -16.11
C LEU A 10 -8.82 22.59 -17.05
N ASN A 11 -7.51 22.50 -16.87
CA ASN A 11 -6.67 21.55 -17.59
C ASN A 11 -7.16 20.12 -17.28
N ASP A 12 -7.12 19.19 -18.23
CA ASP A 12 -7.61 17.81 -18.08
C ASP A 12 -7.03 17.13 -16.83
N LYS A 13 -5.75 17.40 -16.54
CA LYS A 13 -5.09 16.91 -15.33
C LYS A 13 -5.71 17.45 -14.04
N GLU A 14 -6.07 18.73 -14.00
CA GLU A 14 -6.66 19.37 -12.83
C GLU A 14 -8.09 18.84 -12.57
N LEU A 15 -8.82 18.53 -13.65
CA LEU A 15 -10.11 17.85 -13.57
C LEU A 15 -9.97 16.46 -12.98
N ILE A 16 -9.06 15.64 -13.50
CA ILE A 16 -8.79 14.29 -12.97
C ILE A 16 -8.38 14.36 -11.50
N ASP A 17 -7.43 15.24 -11.15
CA ASP A 17 -6.96 15.42 -9.78
C ASP A 17 -8.09 15.88 -8.84
N SER A 18 -9.07 16.66 -9.34
CA SER A 18 -10.24 17.08 -8.53
C SER A 18 -11.13 15.89 -8.15
N VAL A 19 -11.32 14.95 -9.08
CA VAL A 19 -12.12 13.73 -8.85
C VAL A 19 -11.36 12.77 -7.95
N GLU A 20 -10.07 12.51 -8.23
CA GLU A 20 -9.26 11.56 -7.45
C GLU A 20 -9.11 11.98 -5.98
N ARG A 21 -8.96 13.29 -5.71
CA ARG A 21 -8.76 13.82 -4.36
C ARG A 21 -9.86 13.43 -3.38
N VAL A 22 -11.10 13.24 -3.85
CA VAL A 22 -12.24 12.83 -3.01
C VAL A 22 -12.05 11.40 -2.46
N HIS A 23 -11.30 10.55 -3.15
CA HIS A 23 -11.13 9.14 -2.82
C HIS A 23 -9.77 8.82 -2.16
N ILE A 24 -8.88 9.80 -2.06
CA ILE A 24 -7.58 9.64 -1.39
C ILE A 24 -7.78 9.67 0.13
N LYS A 25 -7.46 8.54 0.77
CA LYS A 25 -7.40 8.43 2.24
C LYS A 25 -6.29 9.31 2.81
N LYS A 26 -6.66 10.24 3.70
CA LYS A 26 -5.73 11.23 4.31
C LYS A 26 -4.92 10.65 5.48
N ASN A 27 -5.48 9.69 6.23
CA ASN A 27 -4.90 9.19 7.49
C ASN A 27 -4.15 7.87 7.32
N LEU A 28 -3.25 7.77 6.34
CA LEU A 28 -2.45 6.57 6.14
C LEU A 28 -1.13 6.65 6.90
N SER A 29 -0.82 5.61 7.66
CA SER A 29 0.49 5.47 8.30
C SER A 29 1.61 5.46 7.24
N LYS A 30 2.73 6.11 7.53
CA LYS A 30 3.90 6.10 6.65
C LYS A 30 4.47 4.68 6.57
N ILE A 31 4.35 4.06 5.40
CA ILE A 31 4.86 2.73 5.10
C ILE A 31 6.01 2.77 4.09
N PHE A 32 6.99 1.91 4.31
CA PHE A 32 8.19 1.78 3.49
C PHE A 32 8.39 0.35 3.00
N VAL A 33 9.18 0.22 1.93
CA VAL A 33 9.61 -1.08 1.43
C VAL A 33 10.52 -1.74 2.46
N GLY A 34 10.32 -3.04 2.71
CA GLY A 34 10.99 -3.78 3.78
C GLY A 34 10.26 -3.75 5.13
N ASP A 35 9.18 -2.96 5.26
CA ASP A 35 8.30 -3.05 6.41
C ASP A 35 7.48 -4.35 6.37
N THR A 36 7.37 -5.01 7.53
CA THR A 36 6.40 -6.07 7.78
C THR A 36 5.13 -5.42 8.30
N VAL A 37 4.04 -5.60 7.56
CA VAL A 37 2.76 -4.95 7.82
C VAL A 37 1.66 -5.97 8.05
N LYS A 38 0.70 -5.62 8.89
CA LYS A 38 -0.60 -6.30 9.03
C LYS A 38 -1.64 -5.45 8.33
N ILE A 39 -2.27 -6.01 7.29
CA ILE A 39 -3.28 -5.33 6.49
C ILE A 39 -4.64 -5.95 6.80
N GLY A 40 -5.60 -5.14 7.21
CA GLY A 40 -7.00 -5.53 7.29
C GLY A 40 -7.67 -5.34 5.94
N VAL A 41 -8.27 -6.41 5.41
CA VAL A 41 -9.04 -6.38 4.17
C VAL A 41 -10.48 -6.74 4.47
N PHE A 42 -11.40 -5.88 4.06
CA PHE A 42 -12.82 -6.16 4.13
C PHE A 42 -13.21 -7.20 3.08
N ILE A 43 -13.87 -8.26 3.51
CA ILE A 43 -14.35 -9.36 2.68
C ILE A 43 -15.83 -9.58 2.95
N LYS A 44 -16.60 -9.66 1.85
CA LYS A 44 -18.02 -10.02 1.85
C LYS A 44 -18.19 -11.33 1.08
N GLU A 45 -18.62 -12.38 1.77
CA GLU A 45 -18.89 -13.71 1.21
C GLU A 45 -20.39 -13.98 1.44
N GLY A 46 -21.21 -13.79 0.40
CA GLY A 46 -22.67 -13.83 0.51
C GLY A 46 -23.19 -12.77 1.50
N ASN A 47 -23.82 -13.24 2.57
CA ASN A 47 -24.39 -12.38 3.63
C ASN A 47 -23.44 -12.13 4.80
N LYS A 48 -22.24 -12.73 4.83
CA LYS A 48 -21.28 -12.56 5.93
C LYS A 48 -20.21 -11.54 5.54
N GLU A 49 -19.96 -10.61 6.46
CA GLU A 49 -18.94 -9.57 6.33
C GLU A 49 -17.89 -9.77 7.42
N ARG A 50 -16.60 -9.73 7.03
CA ARG A 50 -15.47 -9.88 7.95
C ARG A 50 -14.26 -9.08 7.49
N ILE A 51 -13.39 -8.75 8.44
CA ILE A 51 -12.06 -8.23 8.16
C ILE A 51 -11.08 -9.40 8.19
N GLN A 52 -10.47 -9.71 7.06
CA GLN A 52 -9.39 -10.68 6.97
C GLN A 52 -8.04 -9.98 7.05
N TYR A 53 -7.18 -10.45 7.94
CA TYR A 53 -5.83 -9.93 8.08
C TYR A 53 -4.83 -10.63 7.15
N TYR A 54 -4.02 -9.84 6.47
CA TYR A 54 -2.88 -10.30 5.69
C TYR A 54 -1.59 -9.67 6.25
N GLN A 55 -0.72 -10.52 6.77
CA GLN A 55 0.56 -10.09 7.33
C GLN A 55 1.73 -10.53 6.44
N GLY A 56 2.59 -9.59 6.07
CA GLY A 56 3.76 -9.88 5.25
C GLY A 56 4.68 -8.69 5.04
N ILE A 57 5.77 -8.89 4.29
CA ILE A 57 6.77 -7.87 3.99
C ILE A 57 6.37 -7.12 2.72
N ILE A 58 6.43 -5.79 2.75
CA ILE A 58 6.29 -4.96 1.55
C ILE A 58 7.53 -5.15 0.67
N LEU A 59 7.35 -5.80 -0.48
CA LEU A 59 8.39 -5.95 -1.48
C LEU A 59 8.63 -4.67 -2.29
N GLY A 60 7.57 -3.90 -2.53
CA GLY A 60 7.64 -2.73 -3.38
C GLY A 60 6.37 -1.90 -3.28
N LYS A 61 6.50 -0.62 -3.64
CA LYS A 61 5.40 0.32 -3.84
C LYS A 61 5.41 0.70 -5.32
N ASN A 62 4.25 0.70 -5.97
CA ASN A 62 4.11 1.13 -7.36
C ASN A 62 3.04 2.21 -7.48
N ASN A 63 3.15 3.03 -8.52
CA ASN A 63 2.26 4.15 -8.83
C ASN A 63 2.21 5.22 -7.72
N SER A 64 1.37 6.22 -7.92
CA SER A 64 1.14 7.36 -7.03
C SER A 64 -0.34 7.77 -7.06
N GLY A 65 -0.72 8.73 -6.21
CA GLY A 65 -2.11 9.21 -6.15
C GLY A 65 -3.08 8.10 -5.76
N ILE A 66 -4.26 8.10 -6.38
CA ILE A 66 -5.31 7.10 -6.11
C ILE A 66 -4.86 5.67 -6.45
N ASN A 67 -3.96 5.53 -7.42
CA ASN A 67 -3.49 4.25 -7.96
C ASN A 67 -2.34 3.63 -7.16
N LEU A 68 -1.95 4.24 -6.04
CA LEU A 68 -0.87 3.76 -5.18
C LEU A 68 -1.12 2.32 -4.72
N THR A 69 -0.18 1.44 -5.07
CA THR A 69 -0.23 0.01 -4.73
C THR A 69 0.97 -0.43 -3.92
N ILE A 70 0.78 -1.46 -3.11
CA ILE A 70 1.84 -2.16 -2.39
C ILE A 70 1.80 -3.65 -2.70
N SER A 71 2.96 -4.22 -2.96
CA SER A 71 3.14 -5.67 -3.13
C SER A 71 3.62 -6.27 -1.82
N VAL A 72 2.84 -7.17 -1.22
CA VAL A 72 3.14 -7.75 0.10
C VAL A 72 3.30 -9.26 0.01
N ARG A 73 4.47 -9.76 0.43
CA ARG A 73 4.85 -11.16 0.41
C ARG A 73 4.79 -11.79 1.79
N LYS A 74 4.22 -12.99 1.89
CA LYS A 74 4.33 -13.85 3.06
C LYS A 74 4.59 -15.29 2.62
N VAL A 75 5.18 -16.10 3.50
CA VAL A 75 5.18 -17.55 3.33
C VAL A 75 4.04 -18.09 4.17
N PHE A 76 3.12 -18.80 3.55
CA PHE A 76 1.97 -19.40 4.21
C PHE A 76 1.97 -20.90 3.92
N GLN A 77 2.02 -21.71 4.97
CA GLN A 77 2.07 -23.18 4.85
C GLN A 77 3.16 -23.67 3.88
N GLY A 78 4.36 -23.07 3.95
CA GLY A 78 5.50 -23.41 3.08
C GLY A 78 5.46 -22.81 1.68
N ILE A 79 4.33 -22.20 1.26
CA ILE A 79 4.17 -21.62 -0.07
C ILE A 79 4.33 -20.10 -0.01
N GLY A 80 5.14 -19.54 -0.91
CA GLY A 80 5.29 -18.10 -1.06
C GLY A 80 4.06 -17.48 -1.70
N VAL A 81 3.33 -16.63 -0.97
CA VAL A 81 2.15 -15.92 -1.45
C VAL A 81 2.45 -14.43 -1.52
N GLU A 82 2.08 -13.81 -2.65
CA GLU A 82 2.15 -12.38 -2.86
C GLU A 82 0.76 -11.83 -3.15
N ARG A 83 0.44 -10.67 -2.56
CA ARG A 83 -0.79 -9.94 -2.88
C ARG A 83 -0.46 -8.47 -3.10
N ASN A 84 -1.05 -7.91 -4.15
CA ASN A 84 -1.00 -6.48 -4.43
C ASN A 84 -2.24 -5.82 -3.83
N PHE A 85 -2.04 -4.75 -3.07
CA PHE A 85 -3.11 -3.99 -2.42
C PHE A 85 -3.16 -2.57 -2.96
N LEU A 86 -4.36 -2.12 -3.31
CA LEU A 86 -4.69 -0.73 -3.59
C LEU A 86 -4.95 -0.03 -2.26
N ILE A 87 -4.11 0.91 -1.86
CA ILE A 87 -4.17 1.50 -0.51
C ILE A 87 -5.46 2.31 -0.30
N HIS A 88 -5.91 2.98 -1.36
CA HIS A 88 -7.10 3.82 -1.33
C HIS A 88 -8.40 3.06 -1.62
N SER A 89 -8.34 1.75 -1.85
CA SER A 89 -9.54 0.95 -2.09
C SER A 89 -10.47 0.96 -0.87
N PRO A 90 -11.80 0.97 -1.05
CA PRO A 90 -12.76 0.82 0.04
C PRO A 90 -12.62 -0.53 0.76
N LYS A 91 -12.10 -1.57 0.08
CA LYS A 91 -11.85 -2.89 0.70
C LYS A 91 -10.63 -2.89 1.62
N PHE A 92 -9.78 -1.87 1.56
CA PHE A 92 -8.60 -1.76 2.40
C PHE A 92 -8.99 -1.08 3.71
N GLU A 93 -9.10 -1.83 4.79
CA GLU A 93 -9.61 -1.30 6.05
C GLU A 93 -8.50 -0.57 6.82
N SER A 94 -7.40 -1.28 7.09
CA SER A 94 -6.34 -0.80 7.96
C SER A 94 -4.97 -1.32 7.55
N ILE A 95 -3.93 -0.58 7.96
CA ILE A 95 -2.54 -1.02 7.85
C ILE A 95 -1.78 -0.67 9.11
N GLU A 96 -1.14 -1.67 9.70
CA GLU A 96 -0.30 -1.55 10.87
C GLU A 96 1.12 -2.00 10.53
N VAL A 97 2.13 -1.19 10.89
CA VAL A 97 3.53 -1.56 10.72
C VAL A 97 4.00 -2.31 11.96
N ILE A 98 4.21 -3.61 11.84
CA ILE A 98 4.67 -4.48 12.95
C ILE A 98 6.18 -4.31 13.16
N LYS A 99 6.93 -4.31 12.06
CA LYS A 99 8.39 -4.28 12.08
C LYS A 99 8.91 -3.54 10.85
N SER A 100 9.83 -2.62 11.05
CA SER A 100 10.56 -1.99 9.94
C SER A 100 11.93 -2.64 9.76
N SER A 101 12.35 -2.84 8.51
CA SER A 101 13.65 -3.45 8.18
C SER A 101 14.53 -2.48 7.43
N ARG A 102 15.84 -2.54 7.67
CA ARG A 102 16.83 -1.76 6.92
C ARG A 102 17.05 -2.42 5.57
N VAL A 103 16.60 -1.74 4.52
CA VAL A 103 16.81 -2.16 3.13
C VAL A 103 17.44 -1.05 2.32
N ARG A 104 18.11 -1.40 1.22
CA ARG A 104 18.79 -0.46 0.31
C ARG A 104 18.13 -0.37 -1.06
N ARG A 105 17.23 -1.30 -1.39
CA ARG A 105 16.53 -1.35 -2.69
C ARG A 105 15.09 -0.88 -2.52
N SER A 106 14.58 -0.18 -3.53
CA SER A 106 13.16 0.23 -3.63
C SER A 106 12.23 -0.94 -3.98
N LYS A 107 12.77 -2.03 -4.53
CA LYS A 107 12.04 -3.28 -4.79
C LYS A 107 12.86 -4.49 -4.32
N LEU A 108 12.25 -5.35 -3.51
CA LEU A 108 12.89 -6.51 -2.87
C LEU A 108 12.54 -7.83 -3.56
N TYR A 109 12.37 -7.83 -4.88
CA TYR A 109 11.99 -9.03 -5.63
C TYR A 109 12.97 -10.19 -5.52
N TYR A 110 14.23 -9.91 -5.15
CA TYR A 110 15.21 -10.94 -4.84
C TYR A 110 14.78 -11.85 -3.67
N LEU A 111 13.86 -11.41 -2.78
CA LEU A 111 13.29 -12.25 -1.72
C LEU A 111 12.37 -13.37 -2.25
N ARG A 112 12.10 -13.42 -3.55
CA ARG A 112 11.33 -14.50 -4.17
C ARG A 112 12.13 -15.79 -4.30
N SER A 113 13.42 -15.67 -4.65
CA SER A 113 14.33 -16.81 -4.83
C SER A 113 15.03 -17.25 -3.55
N ILE A 114 15.01 -16.42 -2.50
CA ILE A 114 15.67 -16.73 -1.24
C ILE A 114 14.72 -17.40 -0.26
N VAL A 115 15.15 -18.51 0.32
CA VAL A 115 14.39 -19.30 1.30
C VAL A 115 15.08 -19.34 2.66
N GLY A 116 14.33 -19.75 3.69
CA GLY A 116 14.86 -19.96 5.04
C GLY A 116 15.47 -18.71 5.67
N LYS A 117 16.60 -18.88 6.36
CA LYS A 117 17.27 -17.82 7.13
C LYS A 117 17.75 -16.66 6.25
N GLY A 118 18.08 -16.91 4.97
CA GLY A 118 18.57 -15.89 4.04
C GLY A 118 17.52 -14.83 3.69
N SER A 119 16.22 -15.14 3.82
CA SER A 119 15.14 -14.20 3.52
C SER A 119 14.92 -13.16 4.64
N ARG A 120 15.58 -13.35 5.80
CA ARG A 120 15.40 -12.48 6.97
C ARG A 120 16.11 -11.15 6.76
N LEU A 121 15.34 -10.06 6.82
CA LEU A 121 15.88 -8.70 6.76
C LEU A 121 16.30 -8.20 8.14
N LYS A 122 17.40 -7.44 8.17
CA LYS A 122 17.91 -6.78 9.38
C LYS A 122 16.90 -5.73 9.85
N GLN A 123 16.49 -5.82 11.11
CA GLN A 123 15.53 -4.88 11.70
C GLN A 123 16.13 -3.48 11.80
N ARG A 124 15.31 -2.46 11.51
CA ARG A 124 15.61 -1.05 11.80
C ARG A 124 14.88 -0.68 13.08
N PHE A 125 15.63 -0.42 14.13
CA PHE A 125 15.10 0.24 15.32
C PHE A 125 15.04 1.74 15.03
N ARG A 126 13.85 2.33 15.04
CA ARG A 126 13.73 3.78 15.13
C ARG A 126 13.87 4.10 16.61
N THR A 127 14.96 4.77 16.99
CA THR A 127 14.98 5.47 18.28
C THR A 127 13.82 6.47 18.24
N LYS A 128 12.95 6.41 19.25
CA LYS A 128 11.85 7.37 19.40
C LYS A 128 12.41 8.78 19.56
#